data_AF-A0A4Z0R0F7-F1
#
_entry.id   AF-A0A4Z0R0F7-F1
#
_cell.length_a   1.000
_cell.length_b   1.000
_cell.length_c   1.000
_cell.angle_alpha   90.00
_cell.angle_beta   90.00
_cell.angle_gamma   90.00
#
_symmetry.space_group_name_H-M   'P 1'
#
loop_
_entity.id
_entity.type
_entity.pdbx_description
1 polymer ?
#
loop_
_entity_poly.entity_id
_entity_poly.type
_entity_poly.pdbx_seq_one_letter_code
_entity_poly.pdbx_strand_id
1 'polypeptide(L)' 'MLLFHTTIFMSLSITSYGLALSYCARPDVASSIARLQLELGGYVKDGLDLMIEHGWLERIPETANRRELRTTNN' A
#
# COMPACT_ATOMS: atom_id res chain seq x y z
N MET A 1 -2.06 8.43 -15.11
CA MET A 1 -2.93 7.59 -14.25
C MET A 1 -2.78 6.09 -14.46
N LEU A 2 -1.69 5.56 -15.01
CA LEU A 2 -1.49 4.09 -15.11
C LEU A 2 -0.92 3.52 -13.79
N LEU A 3 0.08 4.20 -13.22
CA LEU A 3 0.79 3.75 -12.02
C LEU A 3 -0.15 3.59 -10.81
N PHE A 4 -1.02 4.58 -10.57
CA PHE A 4 -2.03 4.52 -9.51
C PHE A 4 -2.93 3.27 -9.61
N HIS A 5 -3.47 3.00 -10.81
CA HIS A 5 -4.29 1.81 -11.03
C HIS A 5 -3.51 0.51 -10.83
N THR A 6 -2.25 0.46 -11.26
CA THR A 6 -1.40 -0.73 -11.04
C THR A 6 -1.08 -0.95 -9.56
N THR A 7 -0.81 0.10 -8.78
CA THR A 7 -0.54 -0.02 -7.34
C THR A 7 -1.78 -0.49 -6.57
N ILE A 8 -2.97 0.00 -6.95
CA ILE A 8 -4.25 -0.48 -6.38
C ILE A 8 -4.48 -1.94 -6.75
N PHE A 9 -4.28 -2.31 -8.02
CA PHE A 9 -4.45 -3.69 -8.49
C PHE A 9 -3.54 -4.65 -7.71
N MET A 10 -2.27 -4.28 -7.53
CA MET A 10 -1.33 -5.10 -6.74
C MET A 10 -1.73 -5.21 -5.27
N SER A 11 -2.26 -4.15 -4.67
CA SER A 11 -2.79 -4.20 -3.30
C SER A 11 -3.96 -5.17 -3.17
N LEU A 12 -4.83 -5.25 -4.18
CA LEU A 12 -5.90 -6.25 -4.25
C LEU A 12 -5.36 -7.67 -4.42
N SER A 13 -4.31 -7.85 -5.23
CA SER A 13 -3.63 -9.14 -5.37
C SER A 13 -3.01 -9.61 -4.04
N ILE A 14 -2.37 -8.72 -3.28
CA ILE A 14 -1.84 -9.03 -1.93
C ILE A 14 -2.95 -9.55 -1.01
N THR A 15 -4.11 -8.90 -1.02
CA THR A 15 -5.28 -9.32 -0.22
C THR A 15 -5.75 -10.73 -0.62
N SER A 16 -5.82 -10.99 -1.92
CA SER A 16 -6.23 -12.29 -2.46
C SER A 16 -5.24 -13.40 -2.09
N TYR A 17 -3.94 -13.13 -2.14
CA TYR A 17 -2.91 -14.06 -1.66
C TYR A 17 -2.96 -14.27 -0.15
N GLY A 18 -3.29 -13.24 0.64
CA GLY A 18 -3.51 -13.37 2.09
C GLY A 18 -4.68 -14.29 2.43
N LEU A 19 -5.78 -14.23 1.67
CA LEU A 19 -6.91 -15.16 1.81
C LEU A 19 -6.50 -16.58 1.40
N ALA A 20 -5.79 -16.73 0.27
CA ALA A 20 -5.28 -18.03 -0.17
C ALA A 20 -4.32 -18.66 0.85
N LEU A 21 -3.45 -17.86 1.47
CA LEU A 21 -2.54 -18.29 2.53
C LEU A 21 -3.31 -18.80 3.75
N SER A 22 -4.40 -18.11 4.11
CA SER A 22 -5.27 -18.50 5.24
C SER A 22 -5.97 -19.84 5.01
N TYR A 23 -6.23 -20.21 3.75
CA TYR A 23 -6.91 -21.46 3.39
C TYR A 23 -5.94 -22.59 3.03
N CYS A 24 -4.65 -22.28 2.85
CA CYS A 24 -3.63 -23.27 2.55
C CYS A 24 -3.24 -24.07 3.80
N ALA A 25 -3.69 -25.32 3.89
CA ALA A 25 -3.23 -26.28 4.90
C ALA A 25 -1.83 -26.86 4.61
N ARG A 26 -1.27 -26.56 3.43
CA ARG A 26 0.01 -27.08 2.94
C ARG A 26 1.16 -26.11 3.22
N PRO A 27 2.11 -26.44 4.13
CA PRO A 27 3.13 -25.50 4.59
C PRO A 27 4.18 -25.14 3.51
N ASP A 28 4.49 -26.06 2.61
CA ASP A 28 5.34 -25.84 1.43
C ASP A 28 4.78 -24.75 0.51
N VAL A 29 3.48 -24.86 0.20
CA VAL A 29 2.74 -23.90 -0.63
C VAL A 29 2.57 -22.57 0.11
N ALA A 30 2.20 -22.62 1.39
CA ALA A 30 2.04 -21.43 2.23
C ALA A 30 3.33 -20.59 2.29
N SER A 31 4.49 -21.23 2.47
CA SER A 31 5.79 -20.54 2.47
C SER A 31 6.11 -19.86 1.14
N SER A 32 5.63 -20.43 0.02
CA SER A 32 5.88 -19.91 -1.31
C SER A 32 4.96 -18.72 -1.62
N ILE A 33 3.68 -18.80 -1.21
CA ILE A 33 2.73 -17.68 -1.27
C ILE A 33 3.22 -16.52 -0.40
N ALA A 34 3.69 -16.79 0.81
CA ALA A 34 4.20 -15.75 1.71
C ALA A 34 5.43 -15.02 1.14
N ARG A 35 6.36 -15.75 0.51
CA ARG A 35 7.52 -15.15 -0.19
C ARG A 35 7.08 -14.24 -1.33
N LEU A 36 6.17 -14.71 -2.19
CA LEU A 36 5.62 -13.92 -3.29
C LEU A 36 4.93 -12.64 -2.78
N GLN A 37 4.17 -12.75 -1.69
CA GLN A 37 3.45 -11.63 -1.10
C GLN A 37 4.40 -10.55 -0.55
N LEU A 38 5.56 -10.94 -0.01
CA LEU A 38 6.61 -10.01 0.43
C LEU A 38 7.26 -9.28 -0.76
N GLU A 39 7.59 -9.99 -1.84
CA GLU A 39 8.15 -9.38 -3.06
C GLU A 39 7.18 -8.36 -3.66
N LEU A 40 5.89 -8.72 -3.73
CA LEU A 40 4.84 -7.83 -4.22
C LEU A 40 4.69 -6.59 -3.33
N GLY A 41 4.85 -6.73 -2.01
CA GLY A 41 4.88 -5.62 -1.07
C GLY A 41 6.05 -4.65 -1.33
N GLY A 42 7.24 -5.17 -1.66
CA GLY A 42 8.38 -4.36 -2.09
C GLY A 42 8.07 -3.56 -3.36
N TYR A 43 7.50 -4.21 -4.38
CA TYR A 43 7.14 -3.53 -5.63
C TYR A 43 6.07 -2.44 -5.43
N VAL A 44 5.07 -2.70 -4.59
CA VAL A 44 4.04 -1.71 -4.24
C VAL A 44 4.65 -0.50 -3.54
N LYS A 45 5.60 -0.72 -2.61
CA LYS A 45 6.35 0.36 -1.94
C LYS A 45 7.10 1.22 -2.96
N ASP A 46 7.85 0.60 -3.87
CA ASP A 46 8.63 1.34 -4.87
C ASP A 46 7.72 2.17 -5.79
N GLY A 47 6.57 1.61 -6.19
CA GLY A 47 5.56 2.35 -6.94
C GLY A 47 4.95 3.51 -6.15
N LEU A 48 4.76 3.34 -4.84
CA LEU A 48 4.25 4.39 -3.95
C LEU A 48 5.27 5.52 -3.76
N ASP A 49 6.53 5.18 -3.52
CA ASP A 49 7.64 6.14 -3.38
C ASP A 49 7.79 6.97 -4.66
N LEU A 50 7.69 6.34 -5.84
CA LEU A 50 7.71 7.03 -7.13
C LEU A 50 6.52 8.00 -7.30
N MET A 51 5.32 7.59 -6.89
CA MET A 51 4.13 8.46 -6.93
C MET A 51 4.23 9.64 -5.97
N ILE A 52 4.89 9.46 -4.82
CA ILE A 52 5.16 10.54 -3.86
C ILE A 52 6.15 11.54 -4.44
N GLU A 53 7.27 11.06 -5.00
CA GLU A 53 8.30 11.91 -5.61
C GLU A 53 7.74 12.79 -6.74
N HIS A 54 6.84 12.24 -7.55
CA HIS A 54 6.23 12.96 -8.67
C HIS A 54 4.95 13.73 -8.30
N GLY A 55 4.50 13.68 -7.03
CA GLY A 55 3.26 14.32 -6.61
C GLY A 55 2.00 13.75 -7.28
N TRP A 56 2.06 12.50 -7.74
CA TRP A 56 0.93 11.80 -8.36
C TRP A 56 0.02 11.12 -7.35
N LEU A 57 0.50 10.93 -6.12
CA LEU A 57 -0.34 10.49 -5.01
C LEU A 57 -1.07 11.70 -4.43
N GLU A 58 -2.40 11.62 -4.35
CA GLU A 58 -3.18 12.63 -3.65
C GLU A 58 -2.77 12.65 -2.17
N ARG A 59 -2.50 13.84 -1.63
CA ARG A 59 -2.28 14.00 -0.20
C ARG A 59 -3.61 13.72 0.50
N ILE A 60 -3.66 12.62 1.25
CA ILE A 60 -4.81 12.29 2.10
C ILE A 60 -5.08 13.51 2.99
N PRO A 61 -6.35 13.95 3.15
CA PRO A 61 -6.66 15.07 4.02
C PRO A 61 -6.14 14.81 5.42
N GLU A 62 -5.03 15.46 5.78
CA GLU A 62 -4.45 15.38 7.11
C GLU A 62 -5.41 16.06 8.08
N THR A 63 -5.57 15.47 9.27
CA THR A 63 -6.39 16.08 10.31
C THR A 63 -5.84 17.47 10.59
N ALA A 64 -6.69 18.50 10.56
CA ALA A 64 -6.23 19.87 10.74
C ALA A 64 -5.37 19.99 12.00
N ASN A 65 -4.14 20.49 11.83
CA ASN A 65 -3.19 20.61 12.92
C ASN A 65 -3.75 21.60 13.95
N ARG A 66 -4.26 21.09 15.07
CA ARG A 66 -4.90 21.90 16.12
C ARG A 66 -3.95 22.97 16.70
N ARG A 67 -2.63 22.76 16.57
CA ARG A 67 -1.61 23.71 17.03
C ARG A 67 -1.45 24.89 16.08
N GLU A 68 -1.59 24.67 14.78
CA GLU A 68 -1.54 25.72 13.75
C GLU A 68 -2.83 26.55 13.72
N LEU A 69 -3.99 25.93 14.01
CA LEU A 69 -5.26 26.64 14.14
C LEU A 69 -5.32 27.60 15.34
N ARG A 70 -4.51 27.37 16.39
CA ARG A 70 -4.49 28.21 17.59
C ARG A 70 -3.72 29.53 17.39
N THR A 71 -2.81 29.59 16.42
CA THR A 71 -1.95 30.78 16.20
C THR A 71 -2.52 31.75 15.18
N THR A 72 -3.50 31.35 14.38
CA THR A 72 -4.14 32.18 13.34
C THR A 72 -5.34 32.98 13.85
N ASN A 73 -5.59 32.99 15.17
CA ASN A 73 -6.69 33.70 15.81
C ASN A 73 -6.17 34.75 16.80
N ASN A 74 -5.25 35.60 16.33
CA ASN A 74 -4.74 36.80 16.98
C ASN A 74 -4.27 37.81 15.91
#